data_AF-A0A2R3MTF1-F1
#
_entry.id   AF-A0A2R3MTF1-F1
#
_cell.length_a   1.000
_cell.length_b   1.000
_cell.length_c   1.000
_cell.angle_alpha   90.00
_cell.angle_beta   90.00
_cell.angle_gamma   90.00
#
_symmetry.space_group_name_H-M   'P 1'
#
loop_
_entity.id
_entity.type
_entity.pdbx_description
1 polymer ?
#
loop_
_entity_poly.entity_id
_entity_poly.type
_entity_poly.pdbx_seq_one_letter_code
_entity_poly.pdbx_strand_id
1 'polypeptide(L)'
;MDMRMAKIHITLVGGQPAPVYNGIVATNPDRVVYIYSQESLQVVETLRKEVDLPEDEQDPLDATDPQKIMARIRALKEKYVGDEVTLNISSGLKSWSHLFGREFEKESNATVVYMDQNNVLWNYRTMQGNSDFSFDMFKLFRLYGNPIDNHFTPFDEYTEADEECYKKIEQIRTGEFHSEFNSLLTLLSKPQQNVLKNQPSDTFETKNGSSVTWEKPTNEKKGFVRISLQGKKGSKEITLKAPHAIELAFNSGWFEYKVANMLSHWKRAKDICMNCRFPFKANVDKNEVDIIVNAGSKLLFVECKTQINSTTDIDKFNSVVRGYGGTASKALFVTDARMTDMAKGKCKEYGIITFSLQEPHLLEAERALFLMLESELLNINAK
;
A
#
# COMPACT_ATOMS: atom_id res chain seq x y z
N MET A 1 -13.61 37.99 28.57
CA MET A 1 -13.21 37.48 27.24
C MET A 1 -12.79 36.06 27.52
N ASP A 2 -13.64 35.09 27.19
CA ASP A 2 -13.39 33.69 27.51
C ASP A 2 -12.19 33.23 26.67
N MET A 3 -11.03 33.06 27.28
CA MET A 3 -9.85 32.55 26.58
C MET A 3 -10.17 31.11 26.22
N ARG A 4 -10.45 30.89 24.94
CA ARG A 4 -10.70 29.55 24.41
C ARG A 4 -9.48 28.68 24.71
N MET A 5 -9.64 27.64 25.52
CA MET A 5 -8.59 26.64 25.74
C MET A 5 -8.23 26.01 24.40
N ALA A 6 -6.95 26.07 24.01
CA ALA A 6 -6.49 25.48 22.76
C ALA A 6 -6.21 23.98 22.94
N LYS A 7 -6.32 23.21 21.86
CA LYS A 7 -5.91 21.81 21.82
C LYS A 7 -4.49 21.68 21.32
N ILE A 8 -3.59 21.25 22.19
CA ILE A 8 -2.15 21.13 21.92
C ILE A 8 -1.78 19.66 21.81
N HIS A 9 -1.20 19.26 20.67
CA HIS A 9 -0.68 17.92 20.49
C HIS A 9 0.85 17.92 20.59
N ILE A 10 1.37 17.39 21.69
CA ILE A 10 2.79 17.16 21.89
C ILE A 10 3.10 15.74 21.41
N THR A 11 4.03 15.59 20.48
CA THR A 11 4.40 14.26 19.96
C THR A 11 5.90 14.07 19.98
N LEU A 12 6.31 12.88 20.43
CA LEU A 12 7.69 12.44 20.37
C LEU A 12 7.99 11.94 18.96
N VAL A 13 9.15 12.29 18.39
CA VAL A 13 9.50 11.96 17.01
C VAL A 13 10.80 11.17 16.96
N GLY A 14 10.68 9.90 16.55
CA GLY A 14 11.79 9.02 16.21
C GLY A 14 11.86 8.77 14.70
N GLY A 15 12.34 7.60 14.30
CA GLY A 15 12.52 7.23 12.88
C GLY A 15 11.24 6.88 12.11
N GLN A 16 10.08 6.80 12.77
CA GLN A 16 8.81 6.43 12.14
C GLN A 16 7.84 7.62 12.13
N PRO A 17 7.51 8.21 10.96
CA PRO A 17 6.61 9.36 10.84
C PRO A 17 5.13 8.98 10.97
N ALA A 18 4.73 7.79 10.53
CA ALA A 18 3.34 7.34 10.46
C ALA A 18 2.56 7.48 11.79
N PRO A 19 3.03 6.93 12.93
CA PRO A 19 2.28 7.05 14.19
C PRO A 19 2.24 8.47 14.75
N VAL A 20 3.16 9.34 14.32
CA VAL A 20 3.13 10.77 14.65
C VAL A 20 2.03 11.46 13.86
N TYR A 21 2.07 11.33 12.53
CA TYR A 21 1.07 11.92 11.63
C TYR A 21 -0.35 11.44 11.96
N ASN A 22 -0.55 10.12 12.08
CA ASN A 22 -1.87 9.57 12.37
C ASN A 22 -2.38 9.97 13.77
N GLY A 23 -1.49 10.14 14.75
CA GLY A 23 -1.86 10.68 16.06
C GLY A 23 -2.33 12.13 16.00
N ILE A 24 -1.72 12.96 15.16
CA ILE A 24 -2.16 14.34 14.90
C ILE A 24 -3.54 14.33 14.24
N VAL A 25 -3.73 13.55 13.18
CA VAL A 25 -5.03 13.43 12.49
C VAL A 25 -6.13 12.95 13.43
N ALA A 26 -5.86 11.92 14.22
CA ALA A 26 -6.84 11.33 15.14
C ALA A 26 -7.25 12.26 16.29
N THR A 27 -6.38 13.20 16.68
CA THR A 27 -6.64 14.13 17.78
C THR A 27 -7.12 15.50 17.33
N ASN A 28 -6.94 15.82 16.04
CA ASN A 28 -7.34 17.07 15.39
C ASN A 28 -7.04 18.32 16.25
N PRO A 29 -5.76 18.57 16.59
CA PRO A 29 -5.37 19.65 17.48
C PRO A 29 -5.37 21.01 16.77
N ASP A 30 -5.38 22.09 17.56
CA ASP A 30 -5.19 23.46 17.06
C ASP A 30 -3.71 23.79 16.80
N ARG A 31 -2.80 23.08 17.49
CA ARG A 31 -1.34 23.27 17.39
C ARG A 31 -0.57 21.99 17.68
N VAL A 32 0.59 21.84 17.03
CA VAL A 32 1.50 20.70 17.23
C VAL A 32 2.82 21.15 17.87
N VAL A 33 3.37 20.30 18.73
CA VAL A 33 4.71 20.44 19.31
C VAL A 33 5.50 19.17 19.01
N TYR A 34 6.53 19.25 18.18
CA TYR A 34 7.42 18.12 17.91
C TYR A 34 8.55 18.09 18.94
N ILE A 35 8.69 16.96 19.63
CA ILE A 35 9.85 16.67 20.49
C ILE A 35 10.73 15.69 19.75
N TYR A 36 11.90 16.16 19.32
CA TYR A 36 12.77 15.43 18.42
C TYR A 36 14.24 15.61 18.80
N SER A 37 15.10 14.74 18.30
CA SER A 37 16.55 14.83 18.45
C SER A 37 17.19 15.25 17.12
N GLN A 38 18.49 15.54 17.11
CA GLN A 38 19.17 15.91 15.87
C GLN A 38 19.05 14.82 14.79
N GLU A 39 18.99 13.55 15.19
CA GLU A 39 18.85 12.39 14.31
C GLU A 39 17.46 12.28 13.67
N SER A 40 16.40 12.78 14.32
CA SER A 40 15.03 12.74 13.80
C SER A 40 14.57 14.04 13.13
N LEU A 41 15.45 15.03 12.99
CA LEU A 41 15.13 16.31 12.33
C LEU A 41 14.54 16.11 10.91
N GLN A 42 15.11 15.22 10.11
CA GLN A 42 14.62 14.99 8.74
C GLN A 42 13.18 14.42 8.71
N VAL A 43 12.79 13.67 9.75
CA VAL A 43 11.42 13.16 9.91
C VAL A 43 10.47 14.32 10.25
N VAL A 44 10.88 15.23 11.13
CA VAL A 44 10.12 16.45 11.45
C VAL A 44 9.93 17.32 10.20
N GLU A 45 10.98 17.53 9.41
CA GLU A 45 10.87 18.28 8.13
C GLU A 45 9.89 17.64 7.15
N THR A 46 9.75 16.31 7.19
CA THR A 46 8.78 15.61 6.34
C THR A 46 7.37 15.77 6.90
N LEU A 47 7.18 15.68 8.21
CA LEU A 47 5.91 15.92 8.88
C LEU A 47 5.40 17.36 8.64
N ARG A 48 6.28 18.36 8.74
CA ARG A 48 5.96 19.78 8.48
C ARG A 48 5.39 20.04 7.09
N LYS A 49 5.73 19.21 6.09
CA LYS A 49 5.21 19.33 4.72
C LYS A 49 3.81 18.74 4.56
N GLU A 50 3.43 17.80 5.41
CA GLU A 50 2.16 17.05 5.29
C GLU A 50 1.11 17.45 6.35
N VAL A 51 1.55 18.14 7.42
CA VAL A 51 0.73 18.65 8.52
C VAL A 51 0.53 20.15 8.36
N ASP A 52 -0.68 20.54 7.96
CA ASP A 52 -1.08 21.96 7.80
C ASP A 52 -1.68 22.50 9.10
N LEU A 53 -0.83 22.60 10.14
CA LEU A 53 -1.20 23.14 11.45
C LEU A 53 -0.09 24.05 11.98
N PRO A 54 -0.43 25.06 12.79
CA PRO A 54 0.56 25.84 13.52
C PRO A 54 1.47 24.92 14.36
N GLU A 55 2.77 25.19 14.29
CA GLU A 55 3.77 24.53 15.13
C GLU A 55 4.27 25.48 16.22
N ASP A 56 4.42 24.98 17.44
CA ASP A 56 5.28 25.62 18.43
C ASP A 56 6.69 25.04 18.36
N GLU A 57 7.54 25.66 17.54
CA GLU A 57 8.88 25.16 17.26
C GLU A 57 9.70 24.92 18.52
N GLN A 58 10.48 23.85 18.49
CA GLN A 58 11.31 23.41 19.60
C GLN A 58 12.74 23.19 19.10
N ASP A 59 13.73 23.55 19.91
CA ASP A 59 15.10 23.12 19.64
C ASP A 59 15.25 21.60 19.80
N PRO A 60 16.13 20.96 19.01
CA PRO A 60 16.46 19.55 19.17
C PRO A 60 16.85 19.22 20.61
N LEU A 61 16.34 18.09 21.10
CA LEU A 61 16.57 17.60 22.45
C LEU A 61 17.53 16.42 22.42
N ASP A 62 18.50 16.42 23.33
CA ASP A 62 19.31 15.23 23.61
C ASP A 62 18.42 14.17 24.29
N ALA A 63 18.04 13.16 23.52
CA ALA A 63 17.13 12.10 23.95
C ALA A 63 17.74 11.12 24.98
N THR A 64 19.02 11.29 25.30
CA THR A 64 19.76 10.44 26.26
C THR A 64 20.06 11.12 27.58
N ASP A 65 19.84 12.43 27.70
CA ASP A 65 20.07 13.23 28.90
C ASP A 65 18.76 13.43 29.69
N PRO A 66 18.53 12.70 30.80
CA PRO A 66 17.30 12.81 31.56
C PRO A 66 17.08 14.20 32.18
N GLN A 67 18.15 14.96 32.47
CA GLN A 67 18.02 16.28 33.07
C GLN A 67 17.46 17.28 32.05
N LYS A 68 17.98 17.26 30.82
CA LYS A 68 17.45 18.08 29.72
C LYS A 68 16.02 17.68 29.37
N ILE A 69 15.71 16.38 29.33
CA ILE A 69 14.36 15.88 29.10
C ILE A 69 13.39 16.42 30.16
N MET A 70 13.75 16.30 31.44
CA MET A 70 12.91 16.79 32.55
C MET A 70 12.75 18.31 32.53
N ALA A 71 13.79 19.07 32.14
CA ALA A 71 13.70 20.51 31.97
C ALA A 71 12.70 20.89 30.87
N ARG A 72 12.74 20.20 29.71
CA ARG A 72 11.78 20.41 28.61
C ARG A 72 10.36 20.07 29.04
N ILE A 73 10.16 18.95 29.75
CA ILE A 73 8.84 18.57 30.28
C ILE A 73 8.27 19.66 31.18
N ARG A 74 9.07 20.18 32.13
CA ARG A 74 8.61 21.24 33.06
C ARG A 74 8.19 22.52 32.31
N ALA A 75 9.01 22.95 31.35
CA ALA A 75 8.72 24.13 30.54
C ALA A 75 7.41 23.99 29.75
N LEU A 76 7.16 22.82 29.15
CA LEU A 76 5.93 22.57 28.40
C LEU A 76 4.69 22.52 29.30
N LYS A 77 4.80 21.90 30.48
CA LYS A 77 3.70 21.86 31.46
C LYS A 77 3.30 23.25 31.95
N GLU A 78 4.30 24.09 32.24
CA GLU A 78 4.06 25.47 32.66
C GLU A 78 3.42 26.29 31.53
N LYS A 79 3.93 26.15 30.30
CA LYS A 79 3.42 26.88 29.12
C LYS A 79 1.97 26.54 28.79
N TYR A 80 1.59 25.27 28.90
CA TYR A 80 0.30 24.76 28.45
C TYR A 80 -0.67 24.41 29.59
N VAL A 81 -0.48 24.97 30.79
CA VAL A 81 -1.32 24.69 31.97
C VAL A 81 -2.80 25.05 31.77
N GLY A 82 -3.09 26.02 30.90
CA GLY A 82 -4.45 26.48 30.58
C GLY A 82 -5.08 25.84 29.34
N ASP A 83 -4.38 24.92 28.67
CA ASP A 83 -4.78 24.31 27.41
C ASP A 83 -5.14 22.82 27.59
N GLU A 84 -5.83 22.24 26.61
CA GLU A 84 -6.05 20.79 26.54
C GLU A 84 -4.86 20.14 25.84
N VAL A 85 -4.13 19.27 26.55
CA VAL A 85 -2.90 18.66 26.04
C VAL A 85 -3.14 17.19 25.69
N THR A 86 -2.73 16.79 24.49
CA THR A 86 -2.52 15.38 24.15
C THR A 86 -1.03 15.11 23.98
N LEU A 87 -0.49 14.13 24.71
CA LEU A 87 0.87 13.65 24.56
C LEU A 87 0.88 12.31 23.83
N ASN A 88 1.42 12.30 22.61
CA ASN A 88 1.63 11.11 21.81
C ASN A 88 3.02 10.51 22.04
N ILE A 89 3.07 9.34 22.67
CA ILE A 89 4.31 8.61 23.02
C ILE A 89 4.65 7.47 22.05
N SER A 90 3.98 7.40 20.90
CA SER A 90 4.10 6.28 19.93
C SER A 90 5.47 6.16 19.27
N SER A 91 6.25 7.25 19.24
CA SER A 91 7.52 7.33 18.54
C SER A 91 8.62 7.89 19.44
N GLY A 92 9.85 7.86 18.93
CA GLY A 92 11.06 8.26 19.66
C GLY A 92 11.62 7.19 20.61
N LEU A 93 12.62 7.55 21.40
CA LEU A 93 13.32 6.63 22.30
C LEU A 93 12.48 6.24 23.52
N LYS A 94 12.59 4.97 23.95
CA LYS A 94 11.85 4.47 25.12
C LYS A 94 12.06 5.31 26.38
N SER A 95 13.28 5.84 26.59
CA SER A 95 13.65 6.66 27.74
C SER A 95 12.78 7.91 27.87
N TRP A 96 12.65 8.71 26.81
CA TRP A 96 11.83 9.91 26.88
C TRP A 96 10.33 9.60 26.84
N SER A 97 9.90 8.49 26.24
CA SER A 97 8.48 8.13 26.14
C SER A 97 7.97 7.77 27.52
N HIS A 98 8.80 7.07 28.29
CA HIS A 98 8.56 6.81 29.70
C HIS A 98 8.53 8.11 30.53
N LEU A 99 9.53 9.00 30.39
CA LEU A 99 9.59 10.23 31.18
C LEU A 99 8.45 11.20 30.87
N PHE A 100 8.22 11.52 29.59
CA PHE A 100 7.11 12.37 29.17
C PHE A 100 5.77 11.74 29.60
N GLY A 101 5.55 10.46 29.30
CA GLY A 101 4.32 9.76 29.68
C GLY A 101 4.04 9.87 31.17
N ARG A 102 5.01 9.51 32.01
CA ARG A 102 4.87 9.55 33.48
C ARG A 102 4.60 10.95 34.03
N GLU A 103 5.18 11.99 33.45
CA GLU A 103 5.04 13.35 33.97
C GLU A 103 3.79 14.08 33.47
N PHE A 104 3.34 13.80 32.24
CA PHE A 104 2.08 14.34 31.71
C PHE A 104 0.86 13.55 32.20
N GLU A 105 1.00 12.27 32.52
CA GLU A 105 -0.08 11.50 33.16
C GLU A 105 -0.50 12.08 34.52
N LYS A 106 0.36 12.88 35.19
CA LYS A 106 0.01 13.54 36.46
C LYS A 106 -0.84 14.79 36.27
N GLU A 107 -0.93 15.32 35.05
CA GLU A 107 -1.63 16.56 34.77
C GLU A 107 -3.11 16.31 34.50
N SER A 108 -3.97 17.17 35.05
CA SER A 108 -5.43 17.05 34.88
C SER A 108 -5.91 17.48 33.50
N ASN A 109 -5.15 18.34 32.81
CA ASN A 109 -5.44 18.84 31.48
C ASN A 109 -4.75 18.03 30.36
N ALA A 110 -4.03 16.94 30.70
CA ALA A 110 -3.29 16.16 29.72
C ALA A 110 -3.84 14.74 29.56
N THR A 111 -3.85 14.26 28.32
CA THR A 111 -4.12 12.88 27.94
C THR A 111 -2.89 12.26 27.29
N VAL A 112 -2.43 11.12 27.80
CA VAL A 112 -1.31 10.38 27.20
C VAL A 112 -1.86 9.30 26.28
N VAL A 113 -1.37 9.25 25.04
CA VAL A 113 -1.84 8.34 23.98
C VAL A 113 -0.70 7.63 23.28
N TYR A 114 -0.97 6.44 22.75
CA TYR A 114 -0.08 5.74 21.82
C TYR A 114 -0.87 5.10 20.67
N MET A 115 -0.24 5.03 19.50
CA MET A 115 -0.75 4.43 18.28
C MET A 115 -0.15 3.04 18.15
N ASP A 116 -1.00 2.02 18.04
CA ASP A 116 -0.53 0.67 17.78
C ASP A 116 -0.27 0.40 16.28
N GLN A 117 0.23 -0.79 15.95
CA GLN A 117 0.49 -1.18 14.55
C GLN A 117 -0.79 -1.36 13.73
N ASN A 118 -1.97 -1.42 14.34
CA ASN A 118 -3.26 -1.49 13.69
C ASN A 118 -3.89 -0.11 13.49
N ASN A 119 -3.14 0.98 13.73
CA ASN A 119 -3.63 2.36 13.69
C ASN A 119 -4.80 2.62 14.65
N VAL A 120 -4.77 2.00 15.83
CA VAL A 120 -5.66 2.37 16.93
C VAL A 120 -4.91 3.29 17.88
N LEU A 121 -5.48 4.49 18.10
CA LEU A 121 -4.98 5.44 19.08
C LEU A 121 -5.55 5.10 20.46
N TRP A 122 -4.72 4.56 21.34
CA TRP A 122 -5.07 4.16 22.68
C TRP A 122 -4.80 5.26 23.69
N ASN A 123 -5.79 5.57 24.51
CA ASN A 123 -5.60 6.38 25.72
C ASN A 123 -4.98 5.52 26.82
N TYR A 124 -3.81 5.92 27.32
CA TYR A 124 -3.05 5.15 28.29
C TYR A 124 -3.78 4.99 29.64
N ARG A 125 -4.55 6.00 30.06
CA ARG A 125 -5.26 5.99 31.35
C ARG A 125 -6.57 5.22 31.28
N THR A 126 -7.37 5.46 30.24
CA THR A 126 -8.72 4.87 30.12
C THR A 126 -8.72 3.52 29.41
N MET A 127 -7.63 3.18 28.71
CA MET A 127 -7.50 2.00 27.84
C MET A 127 -8.57 1.96 26.73
N GLN A 128 -9.15 3.12 26.38
CA GLN A 128 -10.06 3.24 25.24
C GLN A 128 -9.26 3.51 23.97
N GLY A 129 -9.57 2.76 22.92
CA GLY A 129 -8.98 2.91 21.59
C GLY A 129 -9.89 3.71 20.67
N ASN A 130 -9.30 4.57 19.85
CA ASN A 130 -9.95 5.27 18.76
C ASN A 130 -9.33 4.84 17.42
N SER A 131 -10.15 4.35 16.50
CA SER A 131 -9.78 4.05 15.11
C SER A 131 -10.63 4.83 14.10
N ASP A 132 -11.44 5.77 14.57
CA ASP A 132 -12.33 6.59 13.76
C ASP A 132 -11.62 7.88 13.34
N PHE A 133 -10.71 7.74 12.38
CA PHE A 133 -10.01 8.86 11.76
C PHE A 133 -9.62 8.51 10.32
N SER A 134 -9.40 9.53 9.50
CA SER A 134 -9.03 9.35 8.10
C SER A 134 -7.61 8.80 7.98
N PHE A 135 -7.45 7.68 7.27
CA PHE A 135 -6.16 7.12 6.91
C PHE A 135 -5.88 7.35 5.42
N ASP A 136 -4.87 8.17 5.15
CA ASP A 136 -4.48 8.57 3.79
C ASP A 136 -3.20 7.83 3.37
N MET A 137 -3.38 6.88 2.44
CA MET A 137 -2.30 6.08 1.88
C MET A 137 -1.23 6.93 1.18
N PHE A 138 -1.64 7.93 0.39
CA PHE A 138 -0.70 8.73 -0.40
C PHE A 138 0.15 9.65 0.46
N LYS A 139 -0.45 10.20 1.52
CA LYS A 139 0.30 10.92 2.56
C LYS A 139 1.32 10.01 3.22
N LEU A 140 0.95 8.77 3.54
CA LEU A 140 1.87 7.82 4.15
C LEU A 140 3.10 7.56 3.26
N PHE A 141 2.88 7.37 1.96
CA PHE A 141 3.97 7.23 0.98
C PHE A 141 4.89 8.45 0.93
N ARG A 142 4.34 9.66 0.95
CA ARG A 142 5.13 10.90 1.01
C ARG A 142 5.91 11.03 2.32
N LEU A 143 5.31 10.67 3.45
CA LEU A 143 5.97 10.66 4.76
C LEU A 143 7.17 9.72 4.82
N TYR A 144 7.12 8.60 4.12
CA TYR A 144 8.26 7.68 3.98
C TYR A 144 9.26 8.10 2.88
N GLY A 145 9.05 9.25 2.23
CA GLY A 145 9.92 9.76 1.17
C GLY A 145 9.74 9.06 -0.17
N ASN A 146 8.64 8.32 -0.35
CA ASN A 146 8.41 7.45 -1.48
C ASN A 146 7.05 7.73 -2.15
N PRO A 147 6.79 8.94 -2.66
CA PRO A 147 5.55 9.23 -3.36
C PRO A 147 5.35 8.25 -4.51
N ILE A 148 4.15 7.69 -4.63
CA ILE A 148 3.75 7.00 -5.85
C ILE A 148 3.70 8.01 -7.01
N ASP A 149 4.09 7.59 -8.22
CA ASP A 149 3.90 8.43 -9.40
C ASP A 149 2.43 8.42 -9.87
N ASN A 150 2.04 9.35 -10.74
CA ASN A 150 0.65 9.48 -11.20
C ASN A 150 0.22 8.41 -12.23
N HIS A 151 0.96 7.32 -12.42
CA HIS A 151 0.65 6.27 -13.39
C HIS A 151 0.07 5.01 -12.74
N PHE A 152 -0.70 5.17 -11.66
CA PHE A 152 -1.54 4.12 -11.10
C PHE A 152 -2.97 4.27 -11.60
N THR A 153 -3.74 3.18 -11.58
CA THR A 153 -5.16 3.17 -11.95
C THR A 153 -6.00 2.84 -10.71
N PRO A 154 -6.80 3.78 -10.18
CA PRO A 154 -7.82 3.47 -9.19
C PRO A 154 -8.76 2.36 -9.69
N PHE A 155 -9.09 1.38 -8.85
CA PHE A 155 -9.92 0.25 -9.28
C PHE A 155 -11.33 0.69 -9.73
N ASP A 156 -11.86 1.77 -9.16
CA ASP A 156 -13.15 2.36 -9.53
C ASP A 156 -13.15 3.03 -10.92
N GLU A 157 -12.00 3.23 -11.55
CA GLU A 157 -11.89 3.63 -12.95
C GLU A 157 -12.14 2.47 -13.93
N TYR A 158 -12.09 1.22 -13.48
CA TYR A 158 -12.44 0.07 -14.31
C TYR A 158 -13.96 0.00 -14.52
N THR A 159 -14.35 -0.15 -15.79
CA THR A 159 -15.75 -0.09 -16.23
C THR A 159 -16.37 -1.47 -16.43
N GLU A 160 -17.70 -1.54 -16.60
CA GLU A 160 -18.38 -2.77 -17.00
C GLU A 160 -17.81 -3.35 -18.31
N ALA A 161 -17.34 -2.50 -19.23
CA ALA A 161 -16.69 -2.94 -20.46
C ALA A 161 -15.33 -3.61 -20.21
N ASP A 162 -14.61 -3.20 -19.17
CA ASP A 162 -13.36 -3.84 -18.74
C ASP A 162 -13.64 -5.22 -18.15
N GLU A 163 -14.67 -5.35 -17.30
CA GLU A 163 -15.16 -6.64 -16.76
C GLU A 163 -15.59 -7.61 -17.88
N GLU A 164 -16.29 -7.13 -18.91
CA GLU A 164 -16.62 -7.93 -20.09
C GLU A 164 -15.37 -8.40 -20.86
N CYS A 165 -14.37 -7.52 -20.99
CA CYS A 165 -13.11 -7.87 -21.64
C CYS A 165 -12.34 -8.94 -20.85
N TYR A 166 -12.26 -8.78 -19.53
CA TYR A 166 -11.72 -9.77 -18.60
C TYR A 166 -12.41 -11.14 -18.77
N LYS A 167 -13.74 -11.19 -18.79
CA LYS A 167 -14.50 -12.44 -19.00
C LYS A 167 -14.17 -13.11 -20.34
N LYS A 168 -14.02 -12.33 -21.42
CA LYS A 168 -13.62 -12.85 -22.75
C LYS A 168 -12.19 -13.41 -22.72
N ILE A 169 -11.27 -12.73 -22.03
CA ILE A 169 -9.89 -13.20 -21.83
C ILE A 169 -9.88 -14.54 -21.07
N GLU A 170 -10.62 -14.65 -19.98
CA GLU A 170 -10.71 -15.91 -19.23
C GLU A 170 -11.27 -17.05 -20.07
N GLN A 171 -12.26 -16.79 -20.92
CA GLN A 171 -12.82 -17.83 -21.78
C GLN A 171 -11.85 -18.28 -22.88
N ILE A 172 -11.13 -17.34 -23.52
CA ILE A 172 -10.27 -17.68 -24.65
C ILE A 172 -8.98 -18.40 -24.22
N ARG A 173 -8.44 -18.09 -23.03
CA ARG A 173 -7.15 -18.62 -22.54
C ARG A 173 -7.19 -20.09 -22.07
N THR A 174 -8.32 -20.77 -22.23
CA THR A 174 -8.54 -22.13 -21.72
C THR A 174 -8.20 -23.21 -22.74
N GLY A 175 -7.94 -24.43 -22.23
CA GLY A 175 -7.74 -25.61 -23.06
C GLY A 175 -6.50 -25.51 -23.94
N GLU A 176 -6.64 -25.82 -25.23
CA GLU A 176 -5.52 -25.88 -26.17
C GLU A 176 -4.89 -24.51 -26.50
N PHE A 177 -5.57 -23.41 -26.20
CA PHE A 177 -5.10 -22.06 -26.51
C PHE A 177 -4.22 -21.45 -25.41
N HIS A 178 -4.14 -22.07 -24.24
CA HIS A 178 -3.45 -21.52 -23.07
C HIS A 178 -1.98 -21.15 -23.34
N SER A 179 -1.22 -22.10 -23.92
CA SER A 179 0.20 -21.89 -24.20
C SER A 179 0.43 -20.78 -25.23
N GLU A 180 -0.47 -20.69 -26.20
CA GLU A 180 -0.35 -19.71 -27.28
C GLU A 180 -0.74 -18.30 -26.82
N PHE A 181 -1.78 -18.21 -25.99
CA PHE A 181 -2.13 -16.96 -25.32
C PHE A 181 -0.95 -16.44 -24.48
N ASN A 182 -0.33 -17.31 -23.67
CA ASN A 182 0.77 -16.90 -22.81
C ASN A 182 2.02 -16.48 -23.60
N SER A 183 2.36 -17.18 -24.69
CA SER A 183 3.52 -16.83 -25.51
C SER A 183 3.35 -15.46 -26.18
N LEU A 184 2.12 -15.12 -26.57
CA LEU A 184 1.81 -13.93 -27.35
C LEU A 184 1.49 -12.70 -26.50
N LEU A 185 0.91 -12.87 -25.32
CA LEU A 185 0.44 -11.75 -24.48
C LEU A 185 1.14 -11.65 -23.11
N THR A 186 1.63 -12.76 -22.55
CA THR A 186 2.19 -12.77 -21.19
C THR A 186 3.71 -12.74 -21.18
N LEU A 187 4.36 -13.54 -22.02
CA LEU A 187 5.82 -13.77 -22.01
C LEU A 187 6.53 -12.90 -23.06
N LEU A 188 6.26 -11.60 -23.04
CA LEU A 188 6.86 -10.65 -23.98
C LEU A 188 8.35 -10.46 -23.73
N SER A 189 9.14 -10.53 -24.80
CA SER A 189 10.57 -10.16 -24.78
C SER A 189 10.75 -8.64 -24.59
N LYS A 190 11.93 -8.20 -24.13
CA LYS A 190 12.23 -6.75 -23.97
C LYS A 190 11.94 -5.91 -25.23
N PRO A 191 12.29 -6.36 -26.47
CA PRO A 191 11.90 -5.64 -27.68
C PRO A 191 10.38 -5.52 -27.85
N GLN A 192 9.62 -6.59 -27.59
CA GLN A 192 8.16 -6.56 -27.67
C GLN A 192 7.55 -5.64 -26.63
N GLN A 193 8.06 -5.65 -25.39
CA GLN A 193 7.62 -4.71 -24.36
C GLN A 193 7.87 -3.25 -24.77
N ASN A 194 9.03 -2.96 -25.39
CA ASN A 194 9.33 -1.62 -25.91
C ASN A 194 8.38 -1.21 -27.04
N VAL A 195 8.00 -2.14 -27.92
CA VAL A 195 7.03 -1.90 -28.99
C VAL A 195 5.65 -1.59 -28.39
N LEU A 196 5.15 -2.45 -27.49
CA LEU A 196 3.88 -2.25 -26.79
C LEU A 196 3.83 -0.89 -26.07
N LYS A 197 4.92 -0.51 -25.40
CA LYS A 197 5.02 0.76 -24.66
C LYS A 197 5.04 1.99 -25.56
N ASN A 198 5.79 1.96 -26.66
CA ASN A 198 6.09 3.17 -27.43
C ASN A 198 5.25 3.34 -28.70
N GLN A 199 4.74 2.24 -29.29
CA GLN A 199 3.95 2.33 -30.52
C GLN A 199 2.46 2.58 -30.22
N PRO A 200 1.77 3.41 -31.02
CA PRO A 200 0.33 3.64 -30.88
C PRO A 200 -0.49 2.41 -31.30
N SER A 201 0.02 1.62 -32.24
CA SER A 201 -0.58 0.38 -32.72
C SER A 201 0.50 -0.53 -33.30
N ASP A 202 0.35 -1.83 -33.14
CA ASP A 202 1.21 -2.82 -33.82
C ASP A 202 0.52 -4.20 -33.82
N THR A 203 1.19 -5.20 -34.39
CA THR A 203 0.77 -6.60 -34.36
C THR A 203 1.94 -7.50 -33.97
N PHE A 204 1.72 -8.39 -33.01
CA PHE A 204 2.59 -9.53 -32.79
C PHE A 204 1.99 -10.77 -33.43
N GLU A 205 2.84 -11.58 -34.05
CA GLU A 205 2.44 -12.84 -34.68
C GLU A 205 3.38 -13.95 -34.25
N THR A 206 2.82 -15.15 -34.11
CA THR A 206 3.59 -16.36 -33.85
C THR A 206 3.71 -17.19 -35.13
N LYS A 207 4.66 -18.14 -35.13
CA LYS A 207 4.92 -18.99 -36.29
C LYS A 207 3.73 -19.87 -36.70
N ASN A 208 2.78 -20.12 -35.81
CA ASN A 208 1.59 -20.93 -36.11
C ASN A 208 0.40 -20.12 -36.62
N GLY A 209 0.59 -18.81 -36.87
CA GLY A 209 -0.44 -17.93 -37.40
C GLY A 209 -1.37 -17.32 -36.33
N SER A 210 -1.05 -17.48 -35.04
CA SER A 210 -1.71 -16.70 -33.99
C SER A 210 -1.19 -15.27 -34.01
N SER A 211 -2.06 -14.31 -33.72
CA SER A 211 -1.72 -12.90 -33.74
C SER A 211 -2.49 -12.08 -32.71
N VAL A 212 -1.85 -11.00 -32.25
CA VAL A 212 -2.49 -9.97 -31.44
C VAL A 212 -2.20 -8.61 -32.06
N THR A 213 -3.25 -7.90 -32.40
CA THR A 213 -3.19 -6.52 -32.91
C THR A 213 -3.79 -5.59 -31.86
N TRP A 214 -3.14 -4.47 -31.59
CA TRP A 214 -3.69 -3.45 -30.70
C TRP A 214 -3.62 -2.05 -31.29
N GLU A 215 -4.51 -1.19 -30.82
CA GLU A 215 -4.49 0.26 -31.07
C GLU A 215 -4.80 0.96 -29.75
N LYS A 216 -3.93 1.89 -29.34
CA LYS A 216 -4.09 2.70 -28.13
C LYS A 216 -5.25 3.68 -28.30
N PRO A 217 -5.98 3.99 -27.22
CA PRO A 217 -7.02 5.00 -27.27
C PRO A 217 -6.44 6.35 -27.67
N THR A 218 -7.22 7.12 -28.44
CA THR A 218 -6.98 8.52 -28.75
C THR A 218 -8.15 9.35 -28.24
N ASN A 219 -8.06 10.67 -28.30
CA ASN A 219 -9.18 11.55 -27.93
C ASN A 219 -10.44 11.28 -28.77
N GLU A 220 -10.32 10.67 -29.95
CA GLU A 220 -11.42 10.47 -30.90
C GLU A 220 -11.89 9.01 -31.00
N LYS A 221 -11.06 8.04 -30.61
CA LYS A 221 -11.35 6.61 -30.77
C LYS A 221 -10.97 5.82 -29.51
N LYS A 222 -11.88 4.94 -29.10
CA LYS A 222 -11.58 3.89 -28.11
C LYS A 222 -10.55 2.93 -28.70
N GLY A 223 -9.49 2.67 -27.95
CA GLY A 223 -8.52 1.67 -28.29
C GLY A 223 -9.13 0.27 -28.35
N PHE A 224 -8.40 -0.68 -28.93
CA PHE A 224 -8.83 -2.08 -28.97
C PHE A 224 -7.66 -3.04 -28.93
N VAL A 225 -7.97 -4.29 -28.59
CA VAL A 225 -7.07 -5.44 -28.76
C VAL A 225 -7.83 -6.53 -29.50
N ARG A 226 -7.31 -6.99 -30.63
CA ARG A 226 -7.83 -8.17 -31.34
C ARG A 226 -6.86 -9.31 -31.14
N ILE A 227 -7.36 -10.44 -30.66
CA ILE A 227 -6.58 -11.64 -30.39
C ILE A 227 -7.12 -12.76 -31.28
N SER A 228 -6.25 -13.34 -32.10
CA SER A 228 -6.54 -14.49 -32.95
C SER A 228 -5.59 -15.64 -32.57
N LEU A 229 -6.13 -16.77 -32.12
CA LEU A 229 -5.34 -17.91 -31.67
C LEU A 229 -5.62 -19.12 -32.54
N GLN A 230 -4.55 -19.77 -33.00
CA GLN A 230 -4.57 -20.99 -33.80
C GLN A 230 -4.32 -22.20 -32.89
N GLY A 231 -5.32 -23.05 -32.76
CA GLY A 231 -5.27 -24.32 -32.03
C GLY A 231 -5.17 -25.51 -32.98
N LYS A 232 -5.04 -26.72 -32.41
CA LYS A 232 -5.01 -27.95 -33.21
C LYS A 232 -6.37 -28.28 -33.82
N LYS A 233 -7.46 -27.91 -33.13
CA LYS A 233 -8.84 -28.23 -33.53
C LYS A 233 -9.60 -27.06 -34.16
N GLY A 234 -8.95 -25.91 -34.34
CA GLY A 234 -9.55 -24.72 -34.95
C GLY A 234 -8.94 -23.44 -34.41
N SER A 235 -9.50 -22.31 -34.83
CA SER A 235 -9.09 -20.97 -34.42
C SER A 235 -10.14 -20.32 -33.51
N LYS A 236 -9.69 -19.43 -32.64
CA LYS A 236 -10.57 -18.51 -31.88
C LYS A 236 -10.13 -17.08 -32.11
N GLU A 237 -11.10 -16.19 -32.24
CA GLU A 237 -10.85 -14.75 -32.32
C GLU A 237 -11.76 -14.01 -31.34
N ILE A 238 -11.19 -13.04 -30.63
CA ILE A 238 -11.94 -12.05 -29.85
C ILE A 238 -11.42 -10.65 -30.12
N THR A 239 -12.29 -9.66 -29.95
CA THR A 239 -11.91 -8.25 -29.92
C THR A 239 -12.36 -7.64 -28.59
N LEU A 240 -11.42 -6.99 -27.92
CA LEU A 240 -11.57 -6.29 -26.65
C LEU A 240 -11.65 -4.79 -26.92
N LYS A 241 -12.64 -4.12 -26.33
CA LYS A 241 -12.88 -2.68 -26.49
C LYS A 241 -13.33 -2.09 -25.16
N ALA A 242 -12.37 -1.58 -24.41
CA ALA A 242 -12.59 -0.96 -23.11
C ALA A 242 -11.44 0.02 -22.83
N PRO A 243 -11.59 0.96 -21.89
CA PRO A 243 -10.53 1.90 -21.53
C PRO A 243 -9.20 1.20 -21.20
N HIS A 244 -9.25 0.06 -20.51
CA HIS A 244 -8.08 -0.69 -20.04
C HIS A 244 -7.84 -1.99 -20.83
N ALA A 245 -8.40 -2.13 -22.03
CA ALA A 245 -8.32 -3.39 -22.80
C ALA A 245 -6.88 -3.86 -23.09
N ILE A 246 -5.94 -2.92 -23.31
CA ILE A 246 -4.53 -3.24 -23.54
C ILE A 246 -3.88 -3.77 -22.25
N GLU A 247 -4.10 -3.09 -21.13
CA GLU A 247 -3.57 -3.50 -19.83
C GLU A 247 -4.11 -4.87 -19.41
N LEU A 248 -5.40 -5.11 -19.59
CA LEU A 248 -6.01 -6.42 -19.32
C LEU A 248 -5.43 -7.53 -20.19
N ALA A 249 -5.20 -7.26 -21.48
CA ALA A 249 -4.77 -8.29 -22.41
C ALA A 249 -3.31 -8.73 -22.18
N PHE A 250 -2.41 -7.78 -21.92
CA PHE A 250 -0.96 -8.02 -21.90
C PHE A 250 -0.41 -8.19 -20.47
N ASN A 251 0.79 -8.77 -20.36
CA ASN A 251 1.58 -8.89 -19.13
C ASN A 251 0.86 -9.55 -17.93
N SER A 252 -0.21 -10.31 -18.17
CA SER A 252 -1.10 -10.85 -17.14
C SER A 252 -2.00 -9.84 -16.41
N GLY A 253 -2.24 -8.64 -16.96
CA GLY A 253 -3.09 -7.65 -16.30
C GLY A 253 -4.53 -8.12 -16.05
N TRP A 254 -5.06 -9.06 -16.84
CA TRP A 254 -6.34 -9.73 -16.54
C TRP A 254 -6.35 -10.45 -15.18
N PHE A 255 -5.19 -10.98 -14.76
CA PHE A 255 -5.07 -11.70 -13.50
C PHE A 255 -4.98 -10.73 -12.31
N GLU A 256 -4.24 -9.64 -12.48
CA GLU A 256 -4.21 -8.53 -11.52
C GLU A 256 -5.61 -7.95 -11.32
N TYR A 257 -6.33 -7.66 -12.41
CA TYR A 257 -7.72 -7.22 -12.37
C TYR A 257 -8.63 -8.23 -11.64
N LYS A 258 -8.49 -9.53 -11.91
CA LYS A 258 -9.25 -10.57 -11.22
C LYS A 258 -9.03 -10.53 -9.71
N VAL A 259 -7.77 -10.40 -9.28
CA VAL A 259 -7.42 -10.33 -7.85
C VAL A 259 -7.94 -9.03 -7.23
N ALA A 260 -7.80 -7.89 -7.92
CA ALA A 260 -8.35 -6.62 -7.46
C ALA A 260 -9.87 -6.65 -7.33
N ASN A 261 -10.56 -7.25 -8.30
CA ASN A 261 -12.01 -7.44 -8.26
C ASN A 261 -12.44 -8.29 -7.07
N MET A 262 -11.74 -9.40 -6.80
CA MET A 262 -11.96 -10.18 -5.56
C MET A 262 -11.74 -9.32 -4.31
N LEU A 263 -10.64 -8.56 -4.24
CA LEU A 263 -10.34 -7.71 -3.09
C LEU A 263 -11.34 -6.57 -2.90
N SER A 264 -12.00 -6.11 -3.97
CA SER A 264 -13.02 -5.05 -3.90
C SER A 264 -14.25 -5.45 -3.11
N HIS A 265 -14.59 -6.75 -3.06
CA HIS A 265 -15.69 -7.27 -2.25
C HIS A 265 -15.29 -7.49 -0.77
N TRP A 266 -14.02 -7.28 -0.43
CA TRP A 266 -13.57 -7.39 0.95
C TRP A 266 -14.04 -6.19 1.76
N LYS A 267 -14.81 -6.42 2.82
CA LYS A 267 -15.43 -5.37 3.67
C LYS A 267 -14.47 -4.30 4.22
N ARG A 268 -13.16 -4.59 4.26
CA ARG A 268 -12.13 -3.68 4.76
C ARG A 268 -11.43 -2.89 3.66
N ALA A 269 -11.53 -3.30 2.39
CA ALA A 269 -10.98 -2.54 1.27
C ALA A 269 -11.73 -1.21 1.15
N LYS A 270 -11.01 -0.11 1.37
CA LYS A 270 -11.52 1.26 1.21
C LYS A 270 -11.17 1.80 -0.17
N ASP A 271 -9.89 1.69 -0.52
CA ASP A 271 -9.35 2.11 -1.80
C ASP A 271 -8.46 0.99 -2.36
N ILE A 272 -8.47 0.82 -3.68
CA ILE A 272 -7.62 -0.13 -4.38
C ILE A 272 -6.96 0.61 -5.53
N CYS A 273 -5.63 0.57 -5.57
CA CYS A 273 -4.82 1.15 -6.65
C CYS A 273 -4.09 0.04 -7.39
N MET A 274 -4.21 0.01 -8.71
CA MET A 274 -3.55 -0.93 -9.59
C MET A 274 -2.30 -0.29 -10.23
N ASN A 275 -1.33 -1.11 -10.63
CA ASN A 275 -0.13 -0.69 -11.39
C ASN A 275 0.67 0.42 -10.68
N CYS A 276 0.85 0.28 -9.37
CA CYS A 276 1.45 1.30 -8.53
C CYS A 276 2.96 1.41 -8.78
N ARG A 277 3.46 2.61 -9.11
CA ARG A 277 4.88 2.82 -9.43
C ARG A 277 5.57 3.78 -8.46
N PHE A 278 6.66 3.30 -7.88
CA PHE A 278 7.51 4.10 -7.00
C PHE A 278 8.75 4.60 -7.78
N PRO A 279 8.92 5.93 -7.93
CA PRO A 279 10.03 6.51 -8.66
C PRO A 279 11.34 6.43 -7.83
N PHE A 280 12.38 5.83 -8.41
CA PHE A 280 13.70 5.75 -7.78
C PHE A 280 14.68 6.72 -8.46
N LYS A 281 14.56 8.02 -8.22
CA LYS A 281 15.32 9.10 -8.92
C LYS A 281 15.17 9.08 -10.46
N ALA A 282 15.59 10.15 -11.13
CA ALA A 282 15.59 10.18 -12.59
C ALA A 282 16.56 9.12 -13.14
N ASN A 283 16.08 8.24 -14.02
CA ASN A 283 16.83 7.22 -14.78
C ASN A 283 17.16 5.87 -14.10
N VAL A 284 16.45 5.46 -13.04
CA VAL A 284 16.53 4.07 -12.54
C VAL A 284 15.20 3.35 -12.78
N ASP A 285 15.27 2.02 -12.92
CA ASP A 285 14.09 1.16 -13.03
C ASP A 285 13.09 1.46 -11.92
N LYS A 286 11.85 1.73 -12.33
CA LYS A 286 10.74 1.96 -11.42
C LYS A 286 10.40 0.64 -10.72
N ASN A 287 10.15 0.70 -9.42
CA ASN A 287 9.56 -0.44 -8.73
C ASN A 287 8.05 -0.38 -8.93
N GLU A 288 7.48 -1.48 -9.40
CA GLU A 288 6.05 -1.65 -9.65
C GLU A 288 5.48 -2.59 -8.59
N VAL A 289 4.27 -2.27 -8.13
CA VAL A 289 3.45 -3.11 -7.26
C VAL A 289 2.11 -3.27 -7.97
N ASP A 290 1.71 -4.51 -8.21
CA ASP A 290 0.52 -4.81 -9.01
C ASP A 290 -0.74 -4.20 -8.39
N ILE A 291 -0.96 -4.39 -7.08
CA ILE A 291 -2.11 -3.83 -6.37
C ILE A 291 -1.69 -3.34 -4.97
N ILE A 292 -2.19 -2.17 -4.58
CA ILE A 292 -2.16 -1.71 -3.19
C ILE A 292 -3.59 -1.47 -2.70
N VAL A 293 -3.94 -2.08 -1.57
CA VAL A 293 -5.23 -1.90 -0.91
C VAL A 293 -5.06 -1.06 0.36
N ASN A 294 -5.82 0.02 0.44
CA ASN A 294 -6.06 0.73 1.69
C ASN A 294 -7.14 0.02 2.49
N ALA A 295 -6.78 -0.60 3.62
CA ALA A 295 -7.72 -1.29 4.50
C ALA A 295 -8.34 -0.36 5.59
N GLY A 296 -8.17 0.96 5.45
CA GLY A 296 -8.60 1.99 6.39
C GLY A 296 -7.69 2.15 7.62
N SER A 297 -6.90 1.13 7.96
CA SER A 297 -5.93 1.23 9.06
C SER A 297 -4.56 0.65 8.71
N LYS A 298 -4.46 -0.07 7.59
CA LYS A 298 -3.23 -0.69 7.08
C LYS A 298 -3.21 -0.67 5.57
N LEU A 299 -2.00 -0.74 5.03
CA LEU A 299 -1.76 -0.99 3.61
C LEU A 299 -1.48 -2.47 3.39
N LEU A 300 -2.13 -3.04 2.38
CA LEU A 300 -1.86 -4.37 1.86
C LEU A 300 -1.26 -4.23 0.47
N PHE A 301 0.01 -4.57 0.33
CA PHE A 301 0.70 -4.69 -0.95
C PHE A 301 0.43 -6.08 -1.51
N VAL A 302 0.11 -6.17 -2.79
CA VAL A 302 -0.22 -7.43 -3.44
C VAL A 302 0.61 -7.60 -4.71
N GLU A 303 1.29 -8.73 -4.81
CA GLU A 303 1.94 -9.20 -6.02
C GLU A 303 1.11 -10.32 -6.64
N CYS A 304 0.91 -10.25 -7.95
CA CYS A 304 0.15 -11.21 -8.73
C CYS A 304 1.08 -11.92 -9.73
N LYS A 305 1.02 -13.25 -9.71
CA LYS A 305 1.67 -14.08 -10.74
C LYS A 305 0.79 -15.23 -11.15
N THR A 306 0.54 -15.40 -12.45
CA THR A 306 -0.17 -16.60 -12.93
C THR A 306 0.55 -17.89 -12.51
N GLN A 307 1.89 -17.87 -12.49
CA GLN A 307 2.76 -18.91 -11.94
C GLN A 307 4.09 -18.32 -11.45
N ILE A 308 4.65 -18.87 -10.37
CA ILE A 308 6.00 -18.50 -9.89
C ILE A 308 7.03 -19.40 -10.58
N ASN A 309 7.89 -18.78 -11.38
CA ASN A 309 8.98 -19.47 -12.07
C ASN A 309 10.34 -19.27 -11.38
N SER A 310 10.47 -18.23 -10.55
CA SER A 310 11.69 -17.93 -9.80
C SER A 310 11.36 -17.34 -8.43
N THR A 311 12.10 -17.73 -7.39
CA THR A 311 12.00 -17.12 -6.06
C THR A 311 12.50 -15.68 -6.05
N THR A 312 13.25 -15.25 -7.07
CA THR A 312 13.68 -13.85 -7.22
C THR A 312 12.51 -12.87 -7.27
N ASP A 313 11.34 -13.30 -7.75
CA ASP A 313 10.13 -12.47 -7.75
C ASP A 313 9.67 -12.16 -6.32
N ILE A 314 9.78 -13.15 -5.42
CA ILE A 314 9.48 -13.01 -3.98
C ILE A 314 10.50 -12.09 -3.30
N ASP A 315 11.79 -12.24 -3.64
CA ASP A 315 12.86 -11.38 -3.09
C ASP A 315 12.64 -9.91 -3.48
N LYS A 316 12.34 -9.64 -4.76
CA LYS A 316 12.04 -8.30 -5.26
C LYS A 316 10.81 -7.72 -4.57
N PHE A 317 9.73 -8.48 -4.49
CA PHE A 317 8.51 -8.02 -3.85
C PHE A 317 8.73 -7.66 -2.37
N ASN A 318 9.44 -8.50 -1.61
CA ASN A 318 9.81 -8.19 -0.23
C ASN A 318 10.63 -6.89 -0.11
N SER A 319 11.61 -6.69 -1.01
CA SER A 319 12.39 -5.45 -1.05
C SER A 319 11.52 -4.21 -1.29
N VAL A 320 10.54 -4.31 -2.18
CA VAL A 320 9.59 -3.24 -2.49
C VAL A 320 8.70 -2.95 -1.27
N VAL A 321 8.09 -3.96 -0.64
CA VAL A 321 7.25 -3.75 0.55
C VAL A 321 8.04 -3.13 1.69
N ARG A 322 9.26 -3.62 1.98
CA ARG A 322 10.13 -3.05 3.02
C ARG A 322 10.58 -1.64 2.72
N GLY A 323 10.83 -1.33 1.45
CA GLY A 323 11.27 0.00 1.01
C GLY A 323 10.16 1.04 1.08
N TYR A 324 8.93 0.67 0.73
CA TYR A 324 7.85 1.62 0.45
C TYR A 324 6.65 1.55 1.39
N GLY A 325 6.35 0.40 2.00
CA GLY A 325 5.14 0.19 2.80
C GLY A 325 5.26 0.58 4.28
N GLY A 326 6.47 0.83 4.77
CA GLY A 326 6.71 1.06 6.19
C GLY A 326 6.40 -0.17 7.06
N THR A 327 6.62 -0.05 8.38
CA THR A 327 6.58 -1.23 9.29
C THR A 327 5.18 -1.78 9.54
N ALA A 328 4.12 -1.01 9.26
CA ALA A 328 2.73 -1.41 9.52
C ALA A 328 2.04 -2.05 8.30
N SER A 329 2.70 -2.06 7.13
CA SER A 329 2.17 -2.69 5.92
C SER A 329 2.21 -4.21 5.99
N LYS A 330 1.35 -4.84 5.18
CA LYS A 330 1.33 -6.28 4.97
C LYS A 330 1.54 -6.59 3.48
N ALA A 331 2.07 -7.77 3.22
CA ALA A 331 2.33 -8.26 1.88
C ALA A 331 1.48 -9.51 1.62
N LEU A 332 0.88 -9.57 0.44
CA LEU A 332 0.15 -10.72 -0.08
C LEU A 332 0.75 -11.10 -1.44
N PHE A 333 1.03 -12.38 -1.63
CA PHE A 333 1.45 -12.93 -2.92
C PHE A 333 0.35 -13.85 -3.42
N VAL A 334 -0.26 -13.51 -4.55
CA VAL A 334 -1.38 -14.24 -5.14
C VAL A 334 -0.97 -14.92 -6.43
N THR A 335 -1.34 -16.20 -6.58
CA THR A 335 -1.10 -16.96 -7.81
C THR A 335 -2.33 -17.63 -8.40
N ASP A 336 -2.38 -17.81 -9.72
CA ASP A 336 -3.42 -18.65 -10.35
C ASP A 336 -3.08 -20.12 -10.05
N ALA A 337 -1.87 -20.56 -10.45
CA ALA A 337 -1.36 -21.91 -10.20
C ALA A 337 -1.02 -22.14 -8.72
N ARG A 338 -0.96 -23.41 -8.30
CA ARG A 338 -0.52 -23.81 -6.96
C ARG A 338 0.92 -23.38 -6.71
N MET A 339 1.20 -22.87 -5.51
CA MET A 339 2.55 -22.52 -5.12
C MET A 339 3.36 -23.75 -4.69
N THR A 340 4.64 -23.79 -5.04
CA THR A 340 5.57 -24.83 -4.59
C THR A 340 5.93 -24.63 -3.11
N ASP A 341 6.32 -25.70 -2.42
CA ASP A 341 6.75 -25.62 -1.01
C ASP A 341 7.94 -24.69 -0.82
N MET A 342 8.85 -24.63 -1.80
CA MET A 342 9.97 -23.69 -1.81
C MET A 342 9.50 -22.24 -1.85
N ALA A 343 8.55 -21.90 -2.72
CA ALA A 343 7.99 -20.55 -2.80
C ALA A 343 7.23 -20.18 -1.52
N LYS A 344 6.42 -21.09 -0.98
CA LYS A 344 5.71 -20.89 0.30
C LYS A 344 6.68 -20.69 1.46
N GLY A 345 7.73 -21.50 1.54
CA GLY A 345 8.79 -21.37 2.55
C GLY A 345 9.46 -20.01 2.48
N LYS A 346 9.79 -19.55 1.26
CA LYS A 346 10.41 -18.24 1.05
C LYS A 346 9.50 -17.07 1.44
N CYS A 347 8.21 -17.11 1.06
CA CYS A 347 7.25 -16.09 1.49
C CYS A 347 7.12 -16.06 3.02
N LYS A 348 7.08 -17.23 3.67
CA LYS A 348 7.01 -17.34 5.13
C LYS A 348 8.22 -16.72 5.83
N GLU A 349 9.45 -16.91 5.31
CA GLU A 349 10.67 -16.26 5.82
C GLU A 349 10.55 -14.73 5.84
N TYR A 350 9.83 -14.15 4.88
CA TYR A 350 9.63 -12.71 4.76
C TYR A 350 8.34 -12.20 5.39
N GLY A 351 7.52 -13.09 5.97
CA GLY A 351 6.21 -12.72 6.52
C GLY A 351 5.20 -12.29 5.44
N ILE A 352 5.36 -12.79 4.21
CA ILE A 352 4.44 -12.55 3.09
C ILE A 352 3.31 -13.59 3.14
N ILE A 353 2.07 -13.11 3.16
CA ILE A 353 0.87 -13.94 3.10
C ILE A 353 0.79 -14.56 1.69
N THR A 354 0.45 -15.83 1.57
CA THR A 354 0.39 -16.52 0.27
C THR A 354 -1.01 -17.02 -0.02
N PHE A 355 -1.51 -16.80 -1.23
CA PHE A 355 -2.80 -17.32 -1.69
C PHE A 355 -2.74 -17.82 -3.13
N SER A 356 -3.36 -18.96 -3.42
CA SER A 356 -3.42 -19.53 -4.77
C SER A 356 -4.85 -19.88 -5.14
N LEU A 357 -5.30 -19.51 -6.34
CA LEU A 357 -6.66 -19.79 -6.81
C LEU A 357 -6.93 -21.27 -7.06
N GLN A 358 -5.90 -22.04 -7.46
CA GLN A 358 -6.01 -23.47 -7.76
C GLN A 358 -5.68 -24.40 -6.59
N GLU A 359 -5.38 -23.84 -5.41
CA GLU A 359 -5.28 -24.64 -4.19
C GLU A 359 -6.66 -25.11 -3.71
N PRO A 360 -6.77 -26.32 -3.14
CA PRO A 360 -8.02 -26.80 -2.59
C PRO A 360 -8.38 -25.99 -1.34
N HIS A 361 -9.41 -25.16 -1.47
CA HIS A 361 -9.98 -24.38 -0.37
C HIS A 361 -11.22 -25.08 0.18
N LEU A 362 -11.45 -25.01 1.49
CA LEU A 362 -12.68 -25.51 2.12
C LEU A 362 -13.92 -24.67 1.77
N LEU A 363 -13.70 -23.45 1.27
CA LEU A 363 -14.70 -22.48 0.88
C LEU A 363 -14.41 -21.99 -0.54
N GLU A 364 -15.36 -21.26 -1.14
CA GLU A 364 -15.10 -20.46 -2.33
C GLU A 364 -13.85 -19.59 -2.15
N ALA A 365 -13.01 -19.52 -3.19
CA ALA A 365 -11.66 -18.92 -3.10
C ALA A 365 -11.69 -17.49 -2.52
N GLU A 366 -12.66 -16.67 -2.92
CA GLU A 366 -12.84 -15.32 -2.40
C GLU A 366 -13.08 -15.29 -0.88
N ARG A 367 -13.98 -16.14 -0.38
CA ARG A 367 -14.26 -16.23 1.06
C ARG A 367 -13.05 -16.75 1.83
N ALA A 368 -12.33 -17.72 1.26
CA ALA A 368 -11.10 -18.24 1.84
C ALA A 368 -10.02 -17.15 1.95
N LEU A 369 -9.85 -16.33 0.91
CA LEU A 369 -8.93 -15.19 0.92
C LEU A 369 -9.30 -14.19 2.02
N PHE A 370 -10.58 -13.82 2.15
CA PHE A 370 -11.00 -12.83 3.14
C PHE A 370 -10.79 -13.31 4.58
N LEU A 371 -11.08 -14.58 4.87
CA LEU A 371 -10.83 -15.16 6.18
C LEU A 371 -9.33 -15.17 6.51
N MET A 372 -8.49 -15.52 5.54
CA MET A 372 -7.03 -15.47 5.68
C MET A 372 -6.54 -14.04 5.96
N LEU A 373 -7.05 -13.06 5.21
CA LEU A 373 -6.70 -11.65 5.41
C LEU A 373 -7.17 -11.16 6.78
N GLU A 374 -8.37 -11.54 7.23
CA GLU A 374 -8.88 -11.16 8.54
C GLU A 374 -8.02 -11.74 9.67
N SER A 375 -7.53 -12.97 9.54
CA SER A 375 -6.62 -13.56 10.53
C SER A 375 -5.23 -12.92 10.51
N GLU A 376 -4.64 -12.68 9.33
CA GLU A 376 -3.24 -12.29 9.21
C GLU A 376 -3.00 -10.77 9.29
N LEU A 377 -3.96 -9.97 8.82
CA LEU A 377 -3.82 -8.52 8.74
C LEU A 377 -3.98 -7.86 10.11
N LEU A 378 -4.85 -8.41 10.97
CA LEU A 378 -5.14 -7.88 12.31
C LEU A 378 -4.20 -8.41 13.40
N ASN A 379 -3.46 -9.48 13.13
CA ASN A 379 -2.43 -9.97 14.04
C ASN A 379 -1.29 -8.94 14.16
N ILE A 380 -1.22 -8.31 15.34
CA ILE A 380 -0.10 -7.48 15.76
C ILE A 380 1.06 -8.42 16.10
N ASN A 381 2.24 -8.19 15.51
CA ASN A 381 3.45 -9.00 15.70
C ASN A 381 3.27 -10.51 15.42
N ALA A 382 3.24 -10.90 14.13
CA ALA A 382 3.66 -12.25 13.79
C ALA A 382 5.14 -12.40 14.20
N LYS A 383 5.42 -13.37 15.07
CA LYS A 383 6.71 -13.59 15.74
C LYS A 383 7.92 -13.54 14.82
#